data_AF-A0A093W6Z7-F1
#
_entry.id   AF-A0A093W6Z7-F1
#
_cell.length_a   1.000
_cell.length_b   1.000
_cell.length_c   1.000
_cell.angle_alpha   90.00
_cell.angle_beta   90.00
_cell.angle_gamma   90.00
#
_symmetry.space_group_name_H-M   'P 1'
#
loop_
_entity.id
_entity.type
_entity.pdbx_description
1 polymer ?
#
loop_
_entity_poly.entity_id
_entity_poly.type
_entity_poly.pdbx_seq_one_letter_code
_entity_poly.pdbx_strand_id
1 'polypeptide(L)'
;MKKELLEFEEKNNKYKFVGSKVGYTPSKKFSKVKHLEKMLSLDNAFDLNDVKIFKNKNYLNFDIQKEITLNAEPKIDGISASLIYKNKSLIQGLSRGDGDFGEDITENLLTIKEIPKIIDNQDLPVYFEVRGEVYIGKKDFQKIKDNFANPRNAAAGSLRQKDSNNTAKIPLKFFAYGTTQVNQKNFTNQSEFLNYLNQCGFKTNELSKTINNIEELE
;
A
#
# COMPACT_ATOMS: atom_id res chain seq x y z
N MET A 1 -2.84 -28.31 4.28
CA MET A 1 -2.92 -27.04 3.55
C MET A 1 -4.34 -26.63 3.10
N LYS A 2 -4.97 -27.28 2.10
CA LYS A 2 -6.32 -26.87 1.62
C LYS A 2 -7.44 -27.08 2.65
N LYS A 3 -7.34 -28.17 3.43
CA LYS A 3 -8.31 -28.52 4.49
C LYS A 3 -8.21 -27.58 5.69
N GLU A 4 -6.99 -27.23 6.10
CA GLU A 4 -6.73 -26.25 7.18
C GLU A 4 -7.16 -24.82 6.79
N LEU A 5 -7.07 -24.46 5.51
CA LEU A 5 -7.57 -23.19 4.99
C LEU A 5 -9.09 -23.10 5.13
N LEU A 6 -9.81 -24.15 4.74
CA LEU A 6 -11.26 -24.24 4.83
C LEU A 6 -11.73 -24.23 6.29
N GLU A 7 -11.06 -24.98 7.18
CA GLU A 7 -11.36 -24.95 8.62
C GLU A 7 -11.11 -23.57 9.25
N PHE A 8 -10.11 -22.83 8.76
CA PHE A 8 -9.86 -21.46 9.20
C PHE A 8 -10.93 -20.50 8.69
N GLU A 9 -11.39 -20.63 7.44
CA GLU A 9 -12.51 -19.85 6.88
C GLU A 9 -13.81 -20.09 7.65
N GLU A 10 -14.13 -21.35 7.96
CA GLU A 10 -15.32 -21.72 8.74
C GLU A 10 -15.29 -21.13 10.16
N LYS A 11 -14.11 -21.07 10.77
CA LYS A 11 -13.92 -20.43 12.09
C LYS A 11 -13.78 -18.91 12.02
N ASN A 12 -13.52 -18.35 10.84
CA ASN A 12 -13.25 -16.92 10.65
C ASN A 12 -13.92 -16.40 9.38
N ASN A 13 -15.27 -16.41 9.36
CA ASN A 13 -16.13 -16.02 8.23
C ASN A 13 -15.84 -14.65 7.57
N LYS A 14 -15.00 -13.82 8.19
CA LYS A 14 -14.50 -12.53 7.68
C LYS A 14 -13.35 -12.65 6.67
N TYR A 15 -12.73 -13.82 6.55
CA TYR A 15 -11.65 -14.07 5.59
C TYR A 15 -12.12 -15.12 4.58
N LYS A 16 -11.96 -14.84 3.29
CA LYS A 16 -12.15 -15.80 2.19
C LYS A 16 -10.89 -15.80 1.34
N PHE A 17 -10.23 -16.94 1.23
CA PHE A 17 -9.01 -17.13 0.47
C PHE A 17 -9.33 -17.41 -1.01
N VAL A 18 -8.46 -16.91 -1.89
CA VAL A 18 -8.66 -16.86 -3.34
C VAL A 18 -8.41 -18.21 -4.05
N GLY A 19 -8.05 -19.27 -3.31
CA GLY A 19 -7.47 -20.50 -3.87
C GLY A 19 -8.39 -21.48 -4.60
N SER A 20 -9.67 -21.19 -4.87
CA SER A 20 -10.56 -22.21 -5.45
C SER A 20 -11.72 -21.73 -6.34
N LYS A 21 -11.81 -20.46 -6.73
CA LYS A 21 -12.88 -20.00 -7.65
C LYS A 21 -12.38 -19.80 -9.06
N VAL A 22 -12.62 -20.80 -9.92
CA VAL A 22 -12.65 -20.61 -11.37
C VAL A 22 -14.01 -19.97 -11.69
N GLY A 23 -13.99 -18.69 -12.07
CA GLY A 23 -15.18 -17.89 -12.37
C GLY A 23 -15.47 -16.82 -11.32
N TYR A 24 -15.50 -15.56 -11.76
CA TYR A 24 -15.76 -14.39 -10.91
C TYR A 24 -17.26 -14.07 -10.90
N THR A 25 -17.86 -13.99 -9.71
CA THR A 25 -19.22 -13.43 -9.55
C THR A 25 -19.07 -11.95 -9.17
N PRO A 26 -19.69 -10.99 -9.89
CA PRO A 26 -19.65 -9.58 -9.53
C PRO A 26 -20.07 -9.37 -8.08
N SER A 27 -19.26 -8.62 -7.32
CA SER A 27 -19.58 -8.31 -5.93
C SER A 27 -20.78 -7.35 -5.86
N LYS A 28 -21.82 -7.70 -5.09
CA LYS A 28 -23.00 -6.82 -4.94
C LYS A 28 -22.69 -5.57 -4.11
N LYS A 29 -21.70 -5.62 -3.19
CA LYS A 29 -21.23 -4.51 -2.35
C LYS A 29 -19.87 -4.87 -1.74
N PHE A 30 -18.90 -3.95 -1.72
CA PHE A 30 -17.63 -4.18 -1.03
C PHE A 30 -17.85 -4.30 0.49
N SER A 31 -17.23 -5.30 1.11
CA SER A 31 -17.32 -5.50 2.56
C SER A 31 -16.42 -4.52 3.30
N LYS A 32 -16.94 -3.88 4.34
CA LYS A 32 -16.16 -3.04 5.26
C LYS A 32 -15.32 -3.96 6.15
N VAL A 33 -14.00 -3.75 6.19
CA VAL A 33 -13.04 -4.58 6.93
C VAL A 33 -12.20 -3.67 7.81
N LYS A 34 -11.96 -4.08 9.05
CA LYS A 34 -11.07 -3.37 9.97
C LYS A 34 -9.62 -3.65 9.60
N HIS A 35 -8.80 -2.60 9.53
CA HIS A 35 -7.35 -2.77 9.32
C HIS A 35 -6.71 -3.46 10.53
N LEU A 36 -5.61 -4.20 10.30
CA LEU A 36 -4.83 -4.82 11.39
C LEU A 36 -4.26 -3.76 12.33
N GLU A 37 -3.73 -2.70 11.73
CA GLU A 37 -3.33 -1.46 12.41
C GLU A 37 -3.87 -0.27 11.63
N LYS A 38 -4.12 0.86 12.30
CA LYS A 38 -4.68 2.06 11.66
C LYS A 38 -3.81 2.53 10.48
N MET A 39 -4.44 2.86 9.36
CA MET A 39 -3.81 3.54 8.22
C MET A 39 -3.88 5.06 8.42
N LEU A 40 -2.77 5.64 8.87
CA LEU A 40 -2.66 7.08 9.12
C LEU A 40 -2.71 7.90 7.82
N SER A 41 -3.13 9.16 7.92
CA SER A 41 -2.83 10.19 6.92
C SER A 41 -1.50 10.87 7.24
N LEU A 42 -0.99 11.61 6.27
CA LEU A 42 0.12 12.54 6.46
C LEU A 42 -0.45 13.94 6.69
N ASP A 43 0.11 14.65 7.66
CA ASP A 43 -0.02 16.10 7.75
C ASP A 43 0.79 16.75 6.61
N ASN A 44 0.44 17.99 6.26
CA ASN A 44 1.10 18.72 5.18
C ASN A 44 2.09 19.75 5.74
N ALA A 45 3.16 19.97 4.98
CA ALA A 45 4.07 21.10 5.12
C ALA A 45 4.11 21.81 3.76
N PHE A 46 4.01 23.14 3.75
CA PHE A 46 4.01 23.96 2.54
C PHE A 46 5.33 24.69 2.32
N ASP A 47 6.11 24.87 3.39
CA ASP A 47 7.44 25.45 3.34
C ASP A 47 8.42 24.76 4.31
N LEU A 48 9.69 25.20 4.27
CA LEU A 48 10.74 24.64 5.11
C LEU A 48 10.53 24.93 6.61
N ASN A 49 9.82 26.02 6.95
CA ASN A 49 9.53 26.35 8.34
C ASN A 49 8.55 25.36 8.94
N ASP A 50 7.54 24.90 8.18
CA ASP A 50 6.64 23.83 8.61
C ASP A 50 7.42 22.55 8.96
N VAL A 51 8.42 22.19 8.14
CA VAL A 51 9.29 21.02 8.39
C VAL A 51 10.16 21.21 9.63
N LYS A 52 10.70 22.42 9.83
CA LYS A 52 11.45 22.77 11.06
C LYS A 52 10.57 22.71 12.30
N ILE A 53 9.34 23.20 12.23
CA ILE A 53 8.36 23.12 13.32
C ILE A 53 8.02 21.65 13.62
N PHE A 54 7.80 20.84 12.58
CA PHE A 54 7.59 19.40 12.73
C PHE A 54 8.77 18.73 13.44
N LYS A 55 10.01 19.02 13.01
CA LYS A 55 11.22 18.51 13.67
C LYS A 55 11.25 18.92 15.13
N ASN A 56 11.11 20.21 15.42
CA ASN A 56 11.17 20.71 16.79
C ASN A 56 10.09 20.08 17.66
N LYS A 57 8.83 19.97 17.19
CA LYS A 57 7.71 19.41 17.96
C LYS A 57 7.88 17.92 18.29
N ASN A 58 8.32 17.12 17.34
CA ASN A 58 8.38 15.66 17.49
C ASN A 58 9.70 15.16 18.08
N TYR A 59 10.75 15.98 17.99
CA TYR A 59 12.11 15.63 18.40
C TYR A 59 12.62 16.58 19.50
N LEU A 60 11.72 17.13 20.33
CA LEU A 60 12.07 18.05 21.45
C LEU A 60 13.17 17.51 22.39
N ASN A 61 13.29 16.19 22.52
CA ASN A 61 14.30 15.50 23.34
C ASN A 61 15.47 14.92 22.54
N PHE A 62 15.51 15.14 21.23
CA PHE A 62 16.62 14.71 20.38
C PHE A 62 17.68 15.80 20.42
N ASP A 63 18.91 15.39 20.75
CA ASP A 63 20.05 16.30 20.82
C ASP A 63 20.11 17.12 19.53
N ILE A 64 20.01 18.45 19.63
CA ILE A 64 19.95 19.37 18.48
C ILE A 64 21.20 19.20 17.59
N GLN A 65 22.29 18.67 18.15
CA GLN A 65 23.53 18.35 17.45
C GLN A 65 23.54 17.00 16.72
N LYS A 66 22.57 16.09 16.96
CA LYS A 66 22.46 14.85 16.20
C LYS A 66 21.72 15.12 14.88
N GLU A 67 22.41 14.83 13.78
CA GLU A 67 21.82 14.75 12.46
C GLU A 67 20.67 13.73 12.47
N ILE A 68 19.47 14.17 12.08
CA ILE A 68 18.31 13.29 11.95
C ILE A 68 18.29 12.82 10.51
N THR A 69 18.57 11.54 10.32
CA THR A 69 18.37 10.89 9.03
C THR A 69 16.88 10.80 8.71
N LEU A 70 16.48 11.31 7.54
CA LEU A 70 15.12 11.25 7.02
C LEU A 70 15.12 10.43 5.72
N ASN A 71 13.97 9.84 5.39
CA ASN A 71 13.75 9.28 4.05
C ASN A 71 12.76 10.18 3.30
N ALA A 72 13.24 10.80 2.23
CA ALA A 72 12.44 11.64 1.34
C ALA A 72 11.91 10.79 0.18
N GLU A 73 10.59 10.76 0.01
CA GLU A 73 9.93 9.98 -1.03
C GLU A 73 8.94 10.87 -1.80
N PRO A 74 8.88 10.81 -3.14
CA PRO A 74 7.86 11.55 -3.87
C PRO A 74 6.47 11.08 -3.50
N LYS A 75 5.63 12.03 -3.09
CA LYS A 75 4.23 11.76 -2.81
C LYS A 75 3.48 11.47 -4.11
N ILE A 76 3.09 10.21 -4.31
CA ILE A 76 2.30 9.80 -5.46
C ILE A 76 0.85 10.27 -5.27
N ASP A 77 0.26 10.86 -6.32
CA ASP A 77 -1.15 11.25 -6.33
C ASP A 77 -2.03 10.11 -6.82
N GLY A 78 -2.35 9.18 -5.91
CA GLY A 78 -3.18 8.02 -6.19
C GLY A 78 -4.16 7.72 -5.06
N ILE A 79 -4.37 6.43 -4.81
CA ILE A 79 -5.21 5.95 -3.71
C ILE A 79 -4.45 4.87 -2.94
N SER A 80 -4.35 5.08 -1.62
CA SER A 80 -3.65 4.15 -0.76
C SER A 80 -4.40 2.83 -0.60
N ALA A 81 -3.65 1.74 -0.64
CA ALA A 81 -4.13 0.38 -0.46
C ALA A 81 -3.21 -0.38 0.51
N SER A 82 -3.78 -1.37 1.18
CA SER A 82 -3.09 -2.31 2.05
C SER A 82 -3.22 -3.72 1.47
N LEU A 83 -2.13 -4.48 1.46
CA LEU A 83 -2.03 -5.84 0.93
C LEU A 83 -1.57 -6.76 2.04
N ILE A 84 -2.38 -7.74 2.41
CA ILE A 84 -2.11 -8.65 3.52
C ILE A 84 -1.69 -9.99 2.93
N TYR A 85 -0.46 -10.38 3.25
CA TYR A 85 0.11 -11.66 2.89
C TYR A 85 0.09 -12.60 4.09
N LYS A 86 -0.28 -13.86 3.85
CA LYS A 86 -0.15 -14.94 4.82
C LYS A 86 0.57 -16.12 4.18
N ASN A 87 1.61 -16.62 4.83
CA ASN A 87 2.46 -17.69 4.28
C ASN A 87 2.85 -17.37 2.83
N LYS A 88 3.35 -16.16 2.60
CA LYS A 88 3.80 -15.64 1.28
C LYS A 88 2.71 -15.38 0.24
N SER A 89 1.48 -15.85 0.42
CA SER A 89 0.39 -15.63 -0.53
C SER A 89 -0.40 -14.36 -0.18
N LEU A 90 -0.77 -13.56 -1.17
CA LEU A 90 -1.72 -12.45 -0.99
C LEU A 90 -3.09 -13.03 -0.64
N ILE A 91 -3.63 -12.65 0.51
CA ILE A 91 -4.91 -13.18 1.01
C ILE A 91 -6.01 -12.12 1.06
N GLN A 92 -5.65 -10.84 1.18
CA GLN A 92 -6.62 -9.76 1.26
C GLN A 92 -5.99 -8.43 0.84
N GLY A 93 -6.75 -7.60 0.16
CA GLY A 93 -6.37 -6.24 -0.21
C GLY A 93 -7.47 -5.25 0.18
N LEU A 94 -7.10 -4.19 0.91
CA LEU A 94 -8.03 -3.22 1.47
C LEU A 94 -7.77 -1.81 0.93
N SER A 95 -8.83 -1.04 0.71
CA SER A 95 -8.71 0.41 0.56
C SER A 95 -8.41 1.07 1.90
N ARG A 96 -7.86 2.29 1.91
CA ARG A 96 -7.64 3.03 3.17
C ARG A 96 -8.93 3.27 3.95
N GLY A 97 -9.99 3.70 3.26
CA GLY A 97 -11.25 4.13 3.88
C GLY A 97 -11.06 5.28 4.88
N ASP A 98 -11.57 5.10 6.10
CA ASP A 98 -11.43 6.08 7.20
C ASP A 98 -10.11 5.93 7.99
N GLY A 99 -9.28 4.96 7.62
CA GLY A 99 -8.02 4.63 8.27
C GLY A 99 -8.15 3.55 9.35
N ASP A 100 -9.31 3.42 10.00
CA ASP A 100 -9.60 2.30 10.91
C ASP A 100 -10.24 1.13 10.15
N PHE A 101 -11.04 1.46 9.14
CA PHE A 101 -11.73 0.52 8.28
C PHE A 101 -11.58 0.88 6.80
N GLY A 102 -11.31 -0.15 6.01
CA GLY A 102 -11.28 -0.12 4.56
C GLY A 102 -12.44 -0.89 3.93
N GLU A 103 -12.46 -0.90 2.61
CA GLU A 103 -13.27 -1.82 1.82
C GLU A 103 -12.38 -2.94 1.29
N ASP A 104 -12.87 -4.18 1.30
CA ASP A 104 -12.21 -5.30 0.63
C ASP A 104 -12.28 -5.11 -0.88
N ILE A 105 -11.12 -4.84 -1.49
CA ILE A 105 -10.94 -4.64 -2.93
C ILE A 105 -9.91 -5.64 -3.48
N THR A 106 -9.82 -6.82 -2.85
CA THR A 106 -8.81 -7.85 -3.17
C THR A 106 -8.82 -8.23 -4.64
N GLU A 107 -10.01 -8.51 -5.20
CA GLU A 107 -10.16 -8.91 -6.60
C GLU A 107 -9.72 -7.83 -7.58
N ASN A 108 -9.90 -6.56 -7.22
CA ASN A 108 -9.52 -5.42 -8.04
C ASN A 108 -7.99 -5.21 -8.00
N LEU A 109 -7.39 -5.33 -6.82
CA LEU A 109 -5.93 -5.23 -6.64
C LEU A 109 -5.20 -6.38 -7.34
N LEU A 110 -5.77 -7.60 -7.37
CA LEU A 110 -5.21 -8.76 -8.07
C LEU A 110 -5.09 -8.58 -9.59
N THR A 111 -5.74 -7.56 -10.16
CA THR A 111 -5.60 -7.20 -11.59
C THR A 111 -4.36 -6.38 -11.89
N ILE A 112 -3.74 -5.78 -10.86
CA ILE A 112 -2.56 -4.92 -11.01
C ILE A 112 -1.32 -5.80 -11.13
N LYS A 113 -0.65 -5.72 -12.29
CA LYS A 113 0.51 -6.58 -12.63
C LYS A 113 1.69 -6.42 -11.69
N GLU A 114 1.86 -5.24 -11.09
CA GLU A 114 2.98 -4.90 -10.21
C GLU A 114 2.80 -5.42 -8.78
N ILE A 115 1.65 -6.00 -8.44
CA ILE A 115 1.38 -6.60 -7.14
C ILE A 115 1.73 -8.10 -7.20
N PRO A 116 2.77 -8.57 -6.49
CA PRO A 116 3.08 -9.99 -6.42
C PRO A 116 1.94 -10.75 -5.73
N LYS A 117 1.45 -11.81 -6.36
CA LYS A 117 0.44 -12.69 -5.72
C LYS A 117 1.06 -13.63 -4.69
N ILE A 118 2.33 -13.95 -4.88
CA ILE A 118 3.17 -14.74 -3.99
C ILE A 118 4.49 -13.98 -3.85
N ILE A 119 4.95 -13.80 -2.62
CA ILE A 119 6.26 -13.22 -2.33
C ILE A 119 7.26 -14.35 -2.14
N ASP A 120 8.23 -14.47 -3.04
CA ASP A 120 9.27 -15.48 -2.92
C ASP A 120 10.45 -14.98 -2.09
N ASN A 121 10.22 -14.83 -0.79
CA ASN A 121 11.25 -14.49 0.20
C ASN A 121 11.16 -15.47 1.37
N GLN A 122 12.26 -16.10 1.77
CA GLN A 122 12.28 -17.10 2.85
C GLN A 122 12.06 -16.47 4.22
N ASP A 123 12.55 -15.26 4.42
CA ASP A 123 12.50 -14.54 5.70
C ASP A 123 11.21 -13.73 5.85
N LEU A 124 10.24 -13.89 4.94
CA LEU A 124 8.96 -13.23 5.04
C LEU A 124 8.20 -13.71 6.28
N PRO A 125 7.75 -12.80 7.17
CA PRO A 125 6.91 -13.16 8.30
C PRO A 125 5.64 -13.92 7.86
N VAL A 126 5.12 -14.77 8.75
CA VAL A 126 3.86 -15.52 8.51
C VAL A 126 2.72 -14.58 8.12
N TYR A 127 2.66 -13.39 8.73
CA TYR A 127 1.76 -12.30 8.37
C TYR A 127 2.56 -11.05 8.03
N PHE A 128 2.35 -10.53 6.83
CA PHE A 128 3.05 -9.35 6.33
C PHE A 128 2.08 -8.42 5.61
N GLU A 129 1.99 -7.17 6.06
CA GLU A 129 1.17 -6.15 5.42
C GLU A 129 2.05 -5.21 4.59
N VAL A 130 1.72 -5.03 3.31
CA VAL A 130 2.37 -4.03 2.44
C VAL A 130 1.38 -2.91 2.16
N ARG A 131 1.76 -1.69 2.51
CA ARG A 131 1.02 -0.47 2.19
C ARG A 131 1.66 0.22 1.00
N GLY A 132 0.83 0.74 0.12
CA GLY A 132 1.28 1.39 -1.08
C GLY A 132 0.22 2.27 -1.71
N GLU A 133 0.60 2.93 -2.79
CA GLU A 133 -0.26 3.82 -3.56
C GLU A 133 -0.60 3.18 -4.90
N VAL A 134 -1.90 3.03 -5.18
CA VAL A 134 -2.39 2.68 -6.52
C VAL A 134 -2.54 3.96 -7.34
N TYR A 135 -1.95 3.98 -8.52
CA TYR A 135 -1.92 5.18 -9.37
C TYR A 135 -2.04 4.84 -10.85
N ILE A 136 -2.16 5.87 -11.69
CA ILE A 136 -2.10 5.76 -13.15
C ILE A 136 -0.99 6.68 -13.66
N GLY A 137 -0.06 6.13 -14.45
CA GLY A 137 1.03 6.91 -15.03
C GLY A 137 0.50 7.96 -16.01
N LYS A 138 1.14 9.13 -16.07
CA LYS A 138 0.71 10.25 -16.94
C LYS A 138 0.47 9.84 -18.40
N LYS A 139 1.38 9.05 -18.98
CA LYS A 139 1.28 8.54 -20.37
C LYS A 139 0.08 7.61 -20.56
N ASP A 140 -0.22 6.78 -19.56
CA ASP A 140 -1.33 5.84 -19.60
C ASP A 140 -2.67 6.57 -19.40
N PHE A 141 -2.70 7.57 -18.52
CA PHE A 141 -3.88 8.40 -18.30
C PHE A 141 -4.32 9.14 -19.56
N GLN A 142 -3.39 9.63 -20.40
CA GLN A 142 -3.74 10.30 -21.66
C GLN A 142 -4.64 9.47 -22.57
N LYS A 143 -4.58 8.13 -22.47
CA LYS A 143 -5.41 7.20 -23.26
C LYS A 143 -6.84 7.06 -22.74
N ILE A 144 -7.10 7.50 -21.50
CA ILE A 144 -8.39 7.36 -20.81
C ILE A 144 -8.93 8.70 -20.28
N LYS A 145 -8.28 9.81 -20.63
CA LYS A 145 -8.56 11.16 -20.09
C LYS A 145 -10.00 11.62 -20.34
N ASP A 146 -10.63 11.16 -21.42
CA ASP A 146 -11.98 11.58 -21.78
C ASP A 146 -13.05 11.00 -20.85
N ASN A 147 -12.70 9.97 -20.07
CA ASN A 147 -13.59 9.30 -19.13
C ASN A 147 -13.43 9.78 -17.68
N PHE A 148 -12.38 10.56 -17.37
CA PHE A 148 -12.01 10.89 -15.99
C PHE A 148 -11.38 12.27 -15.87
N ALA A 149 -11.73 13.01 -14.81
CA ALA A 149 -11.19 14.35 -14.58
C ALA A 149 -9.67 14.39 -14.32
N ASN A 150 -9.12 13.38 -13.64
CA ASN A 150 -7.69 13.28 -13.33
C ASN A 150 -7.28 11.81 -13.04
N PRO A 151 -5.98 11.48 -13.02
CA PRO A 151 -5.49 10.12 -12.76
C PRO A 151 -5.92 9.56 -11.41
N ARG A 152 -5.98 10.38 -10.36
CA ARG A 152 -6.38 9.99 -9.00
C ARG A 152 -7.84 9.48 -8.98
N ASN A 153 -8.74 10.21 -9.62
CA ASN A 153 -10.16 9.88 -9.73
C ASN A 153 -10.37 8.62 -10.58
N ALA A 154 -9.59 8.46 -11.64
CA ALA A 154 -9.58 7.23 -12.43
C ALA A 154 -9.17 6.04 -11.55
N ALA A 155 -8.04 6.13 -10.83
CA ALA A 155 -7.59 5.07 -9.92
C ALA A 155 -8.65 4.72 -8.86
N ALA A 156 -9.23 5.74 -8.21
CA ALA A 156 -10.26 5.57 -7.19
C ALA A 156 -11.53 4.89 -7.70
N GLY A 157 -12.04 5.35 -8.85
CA GLY A 157 -13.24 4.79 -9.46
C GLY A 157 -13.01 3.36 -9.92
N SER A 158 -11.86 3.07 -10.53
CA SER A 158 -11.50 1.74 -11.04
C SER A 158 -11.35 0.71 -9.93
N LEU A 159 -10.71 1.05 -8.81
CA LEU A 159 -10.58 0.14 -7.67
C LEU A 159 -11.92 -0.21 -7.02
N ARG A 160 -12.97 0.59 -7.25
CA ARG A 160 -14.33 0.37 -6.74
C ARG A 160 -15.29 -0.18 -7.80
N GLN A 161 -14.80 -0.76 -8.88
CA GLN A 161 -15.65 -1.46 -9.85
C GLN A 161 -16.06 -2.83 -9.31
N LYS A 162 -17.36 -3.14 -9.38
CA LYS A 162 -17.94 -4.41 -8.88
C LYS A 162 -17.44 -5.66 -9.62
N ASP A 163 -17.05 -5.47 -10.87
CA ASP A 163 -16.46 -6.49 -11.72
C ASP A 163 -15.00 -6.13 -11.98
N SER A 164 -14.09 -6.93 -11.42
CA SER A 164 -12.65 -6.75 -11.55
C SER A 164 -12.16 -6.85 -12.99
N ASN A 165 -12.92 -7.47 -13.91
CA ASN A 165 -12.57 -7.47 -15.33
C ASN A 165 -12.58 -6.08 -15.95
N ASN A 166 -13.39 -5.16 -15.42
CA ASN A 166 -13.35 -3.76 -15.85
C ASN A 166 -12.12 -3.06 -15.26
N THR A 167 -11.75 -3.38 -14.01
CA THR A 167 -10.55 -2.85 -13.36
C THR A 167 -9.30 -3.27 -14.13
N ALA A 168 -9.25 -4.51 -14.59
CA ALA A 168 -8.14 -5.06 -15.38
C ALA A 168 -7.89 -4.35 -16.71
N LYS A 169 -8.90 -3.63 -17.25
CA LYS A 169 -8.76 -2.82 -18.48
C LYS A 169 -8.11 -1.46 -18.21
N ILE A 170 -8.05 -1.03 -16.95
CA ILE A 170 -7.47 0.25 -16.55
C ILE A 170 -5.99 0.03 -16.22
N PRO A 171 -5.08 0.89 -16.73
CA PRO A 171 -3.64 0.73 -16.53
C PRO A 171 -3.20 1.19 -15.13
N LEU A 172 -3.78 0.57 -14.10
CA LEU A 172 -3.41 0.77 -12.70
C LEU A 172 -2.00 0.23 -12.45
N LYS A 173 -1.27 0.94 -11.60
CA LYS A 173 0.08 0.65 -11.14
C LYS A 173 0.13 0.75 -9.62
N PHE A 174 1.18 0.21 -9.01
CA PHE A 174 1.33 0.18 -7.56
C PHE A 174 2.77 0.46 -7.15
N PHE A 175 2.94 1.43 -6.25
CA PHE A 175 4.19 1.63 -5.51
C PHE A 175 4.00 1.23 -4.06
N ALA A 176 4.84 0.31 -3.57
CA ALA A 176 4.90 0.00 -2.15
C ALA A 176 5.75 1.06 -1.43
N TYR A 177 5.32 1.47 -0.23
CA TYR A 177 6.03 2.47 0.57
C TYR A 177 6.01 2.18 2.08
N GLY A 178 5.16 1.29 2.58
CA GLY A 178 4.94 1.19 4.02
C GLY A 178 4.48 -0.17 4.50
N THR A 179 4.36 -0.31 5.81
CA THR A 179 3.87 -1.51 6.49
C THR A 179 3.26 -1.14 7.85
N THR A 180 2.91 -2.15 8.65
CA THR A 180 2.46 -2.02 10.04
C THR A 180 3.64 -1.77 10.98
N GLN A 181 3.39 -1.23 12.17
CA GLN A 181 4.42 -1.08 13.20
C GLN A 181 5.03 -2.42 13.60
N VAL A 182 4.23 -3.48 13.67
CA VAL A 182 4.74 -4.83 13.99
C VAL A 182 5.74 -5.32 12.93
N ASN A 183 5.42 -5.18 11.64
CA ASN A 183 6.34 -5.58 10.57
C ASN A 183 7.55 -4.64 10.47
N GLN A 184 7.37 -3.35 10.76
CA GLN A 184 8.43 -2.34 10.68
C GLN A 184 9.57 -2.59 11.69
N LYS A 185 9.29 -3.21 12.85
CA LYS A 185 10.30 -3.56 13.87
C LYS A 185 11.41 -4.51 13.37
N ASN A 186 11.20 -5.17 12.23
CA ASN A 186 12.22 -6.03 11.62
C ASN A 186 13.25 -5.26 10.78
N PHE A 187 13.08 -3.95 10.63
CA PHE A 187 13.96 -3.10 9.81
C PHE A 187 14.49 -1.94 10.65
N THR A 188 15.74 -1.55 10.38
CA THR A 188 16.40 -0.47 11.12
C THR A 188 15.89 0.89 10.64
N ASN A 189 15.65 1.03 9.34
CA ASN A 189 15.20 2.28 8.73
C ASN A 189 14.32 2.03 7.49
N GLN A 190 13.72 3.11 7.00
CA GLN A 190 12.80 3.07 5.85
C GLN A 190 13.50 2.62 4.57
N SER A 191 14.75 3.04 4.33
CA SER A 191 15.48 2.69 3.10
C SER A 191 15.80 1.20 3.02
N GLU A 192 16.14 0.58 4.15
CA GLU A 192 16.28 -0.86 4.30
C GLU A 192 14.96 -1.58 3.98
N PHE A 193 13.85 -1.08 4.52
CA PHE A 193 12.53 -1.63 4.26
C PHE A 193 12.11 -1.51 2.78
N LEU A 194 12.37 -0.37 2.13
CA LEU A 194 12.10 -0.21 0.68
C LEU A 194 12.94 -1.18 -0.15
N ASN A 195 14.22 -1.39 0.22
CA ASN A 195 15.05 -2.39 -0.44
C ASN A 195 14.51 -3.81 -0.26
N TYR A 196 14.04 -4.14 0.95
CA TYR A 196 13.37 -5.42 1.22
C TYR A 196 12.10 -5.59 0.36
N LEU A 197 11.28 -4.55 0.21
CA LEU A 197 10.11 -4.59 -0.67
C LEU A 197 10.49 -4.88 -2.14
N ASN A 198 11.59 -4.31 -2.63
CA ASN A 198 12.10 -4.63 -3.97
C ASN A 198 12.51 -6.11 -4.09
N GLN A 199 13.17 -6.67 -3.06
CA GLN A 199 13.51 -8.10 -3.01
C GLN A 199 12.25 -8.99 -2.96
N CYS A 200 11.16 -8.50 -2.36
CA CYS A 200 9.86 -9.17 -2.37
C CYS A 200 9.09 -9.06 -3.70
N GLY A 201 9.67 -8.39 -4.71
CA GLY A 201 9.09 -8.23 -6.05
C GLY A 201 8.16 -7.04 -6.21
N PHE A 202 8.08 -6.14 -5.22
CA PHE A 202 7.37 -4.88 -5.38
C PHE A 202 8.22 -3.85 -6.10
N LYS A 203 7.54 -2.85 -6.68
CA LYS A 203 8.19 -1.61 -7.07
C LYS A 203 8.12 -0.61 -5.92
N THR A 204 9.26 -0.03 -5.59
CA THR A 204 9.37 1.18 -4.76
C THR A 204 9.77 2.36 -5.65
N ASN A 205 9.64 3.59 -5.14
CA ASN A 205 9.96 4.77 -5.94
C ASN A 205 11.49 4.96 -6.01
N GLU A 206 12.05 4.92 -7.21
CA GLU A 206 13.50 5.07 -7.44
C GLU A 206 14.05 6.45 -7.04
N LEU A 207 13.17 7.44 -6.89
CA LEU A 207 13.53 8.78 -6.42
C LEU A 207 13.55 8.91 -4.89
N SER A 208 13.24 7.83 -4.17
CA SER A 208 13.35 7.81 -2.71
C SER A 208 14.82 7.94 -2.28
N LYS A 209 15.09 8.83 -1.33
CA LYS A 209 16.46 9.14 -0.87
C LYS A 209 16.53 9.23 0.64
N THR A 210 17.59 8.66 1.20
CA THR A 210 18.03 8.98 2.56
C THR A 210 18.74 10.33 2.56
N ILE A 211 18.31 11.24 3.41
CA ILE A 211 18.94 12.55 3.63
C ILE A 211 19.34 12.69 5.10
N ASN A 212 20.42 13.42 5.39
CA ASN A 212 20.92 13.54 6.76
C ASN A 212 20.47 14.82 7.48
N ASN A 213 19.89 15.76 6.74
CA ASN A 213 19.41 17.02 7.26
C ASN A 213 18.25 17.56 6.39
N ILE A 214 17.59 18.62 6.87
CA ILE A 214 16.41 19.19 6.22
C ILE A 214 16.82 20.05 5.02
N GLU A 215 18.04 20.58 5.03
CA GLU A 215 18.62 21.40 3.97
C GLU A 215 18.80 20.61 2.66
N GLU A 216 18.97 19.29 2.72
CA GLU A 216 19.00 18.37 1.57
C GLU A 216 17.63 18.16 0.89
N LEU A 217 16.54 18.77 1.38
CA LEU A 217 15.21 18.71 0.73
C LEU A 217 15.08 19.65 -0.48
N GLU A 218 15.98 20.63 -0.63
CA GLU A 218 16.03 21.57 -1.78
C GLU A 218 16.79 20.96 -2.98
#